data_AF-A0A4Q1C4C0-F1
#
_entry.id   AF-A0A4Q1C4C0-F1
#
_cell.length_a   1.000
_cell.length_b   1.000
_cell.length_c   1.000
_cell.angle_alpha   90.00
_cell.angle_beta   90.00
_cell.angle_gamma   90.00
#
_symmetry.space_group_name_H-M   'P 1'
#
loop_
_entity.id
_entity.type
_entity.pdbx_description
1 polymer ?
#
loop_
_entity_poly.entity_id
_entity_poly.type
_entity_poly.pdbx_seq_one_letter_code
_entity_poly.pdbx_strand_id
1 'polypeptide(L)'
;MSHSAHSHHVEEEFSLPLFIVTVVLSFAGLIGLFWLAAPQQVWLVQVGATAGKFVAAFLVVHLFACFVEFFFHRYVLHKPVIPFLSRFYRQHTLHHNLTRIGRKRTPGGREIPFVENIYPIIEEEQKEASFFPWYTLAVFGLLTTPLLALLQWVAPSFPWFFAGYGAMAFSMALYEIFHAIEHWPFEKWAVLIEKPRMGWFWRKVYSFHLRHHAVIDCNEAISGFFTLPIADFVFSTWIFPKSLYTDGGEWEASEFTSPKPCRFIQWCDQASDEIVRNRRLAAQGAPVKPLLAPAPGPQRTRLERTIHALTHGIGLAVSTASLILLVAFAAMKGNAWHLASFTVFGVSLVLLYVSFALYHRREETEWKLTLRKYAHAAIFLVIAGTATPFLLVSMRGPWGWSLFGVIWGLCTAGVALQFLFSGRYRVATAMAYILIGLLAVVAVKPVVATLGAGELGLVLAGVACYTAGLAFTFWRLPRFEIVPRQLLFQAGSVCHLLAVLLFVLPHA
;
A
#
# COMPACT_ATOMS: atom_id res chain seq x y z
N MET A 1 59.52 0.01 15.96
CA MET A 1 59.27 -1.19 15.13
C MET A 1 58.36 -2.13 15.91
N SER A 2 57.04 -2.02 15.72
CA SER A 2 56.10 -3.07 16.13
C SER A 2 55.16 -3.32 14.95
N HIS A 3 55.46 -4.34 14.17
CA HIS A 3 54.56 -4.87 13.17
C HIS A 3 53.36 -5.51 13.90
N SER A 4 52.21 -4.83 13.92
CA SER A 4 50.95 -5.52 14.14
C SER A 4 50.59 -6.22 12.84
N ALA A 5 50.70 -7.55 12.83
CA ALA A 5 50.21 -8.38 11.76
C ALA A 5 48.70 -8.16 11.62
N HIS A 6 48.29 -7.45 10.57
CA HIS A 6 46.92 -7.53 10.09
C HIS A 6 46.74 -8.94 9.55
N SER A 7 46.00 -9.75 10.31
CA SER A 7 45.43 -10.99 9.82
C SER A 7 44.55 -10.65 8.62
N HIS A 8 45.03 -10.98 7.43
CA HIS A 8 44.20 -11.08 6.24
C HIS A 8 43.14 -12.16 6.51
N HIS A 9 41.98 -11.76 7.03
CA HIS A 9 40.79 -12.58 6.88
C HIS A 9 40.47 -12.59 5.39
N VAL A 10 40.67 -13.74 4.78
CA VAL A 10 40.27 -14.02 3.39
C VAL A 10 38.75 -13.89 3.35
N GLU A 11 38.30 -12.83 2.69
CA GLU A 11 36.91 -12.39 2.57
C GLU A 11 36.07 -13.40 1.77
N GLU A 12 34.83 -13.65 2.18
CA GLU A 12 33.83 -14.21 1.26
C GLU A 12 33.29 -13.07 0.39
N GLU A 13 33.84 -12.93 -0.83
CA GLU A 13 33.20 -12.16 -1.91
C GLU A 13 31.77 -12.68 -2.14
N PHE A 14 30.86 -11.83 -2.65
CA PHE A 14 29.51 -12.25 -3.04
C PHE A 14 29.59 -13.49 -3.96
N SER A 15 29.21 -14.64 -3.41
CA SER A 15 29.22 -15.89 -4.14
C SER A 15 27.90 -16.06 -4.84
N LEU A 16 27.86 -15.69 -6.13
CA LEU A 16 26.71 -15.97 -6.99
C LEU A 16 26.27 -17.45 -6.93
N PRO A 17 27.17 -18.45 -6.88
CA PRO A 17 26.78 -19.83 -6.65
C PRO A 17 26.05 -20.07 -5.32
N LEU A 18 26.58 -19.53 -4.21
CA LEU A 18 25.95 -19.67 -2.89
C LEU A 18 24.57 -19.00 -2.84
N PHE A 19 24.47 -17.81 -3.46
CA PHE A 19 23.21 -17.10 -3.61
C PHE A 19 22.17 -17.92 -4.38
N ILE A 20 22.54 -18.46 -5.55
CA ILE A 20 21.68 -19.32 -6.35
C ILE A 20 21.21 -20.54 -5.55
N VAL A 21 22.14 -21.23 -4.87
CA VAL A 21 21.80 -22.38 -4.02
C VAL A 21 20.81 -21.98 -2.92
N THR A 22 21.04 -20.85 -2.25
CA THR A 22 20.17 -20.34 -1.18
C THR A 22 18.76 -20.03 -1.69
N VAL A 23 18.65 -19.36 -2.84
CA VAL A 23 17.36 -19.04 -3.47
C VAL A 23 16.64 -20.32 -3.89
N VAL A 24 17.33 -21.29 -4.50
CA VAL A 24 16.76 -22.57 -4.92
C VAL A 24 16.27 -23.38 -3.72
N LEU A 25 17.06 -23.50 -2.67
CA LEU A 25 16.68 -24.21 -1.44
C LEU A 25 15.49 -23.54 -0.75
N SER A 26 15.49 -22.21 -0.65
CA SER A 26 14.39 -21.44 -0.06
C SER A 26 13.10 -21.58 -0.87
N PHE A 27 13.20 -21.53 -2.19
CA PHE A 27 12.08 -21.75 -3.10
C PHE A 27 11.53 -23.17 -2.97
N ALA A 28 12.40 -24.19 -2.98
CA ALA A 28 12.00 -25.57 -2.77
C ALA A 28 11.33 -25.78 -1.41
N GLY A 29 11.84 -25.12 -0.35
CA GLY A 29 11.23 -25.10 0.97
C GLY A 29 9.82 -24.51 0.98
N LEU A 30 9.61 -23.36 0.32
CA LEU A 30 8.27 -22.75 0.17
C LEU A 30 7.30 -23.66 -0.57
N ILE A 31 7.75 -24.31 -1.65
CA ILE A 31 6.95 -25.26 -2.43
C ILE A 31 6.63 -26.49 -1.59
N GLY A 32 7.59 -27.01 -0.82
CA GLY A 32 7.39 -28.15 0.10
C GLY A 32 6.39 -27.83 1.22
N LEU A 33 6.51 -26.66 1.85
CA LEU A 33 5.54 -26.20 2.86
C LEU A 33 4.15 -26.02 2.26
N PHE A 34 4.07 -25.44 1.06
CA PHE A 34 2.81 -25.31 0.34
C PHE A 34 2.22 -26.68 -0.02
N TRP A 35 3.03 -27.62 -0.48
CA TRP A 35 2.57 -28.99 -0.78
C TRP A 35 1.95 -29.67 0.43
N LEU A 36 2.56 -29.53 1.61
CA LEU A 36 2.05 -30.10 2.86
C LEU A 36 0.75 -29.45 3.33
N ALA A 37 0.56 -28.15 3.08
CA ALA A 37 -0.58 -27.38 3.56
C ALA A 37 -1.75 -27.29 2.56
N ALA A 38 -1.48 -27.42 1.26
CA ALA A 38 -2.47 -27.15 0.23
C ALA A 38 -3.42 -28.33 -0.01
N PRO A 39 -4.73 -28.07 -0.23
CA PRO A 39 -5.64 -29.10 -0.71
C PRO A 39 -5.13 -29.72 -2.01
N GLN A 40 -5.30 -31.03 -2.17
CA GLN A 40 -4.78 -31.77 -3.34
C GLN A 40 -5.27 -31.16 -4.67
N GLN A 41 -6.50 -30.65 -4.74
CA GLN A 41 -7.01 -30.00 -5.96
C GLN A 41 -6.23 -28.74 -6.31
N VAL A 42 -5.82 -27.95 -5.31
CA VAL A 42 -5.05 -26.72 -5.51
C VAL A 42 -3.63 -27.05 -5.96
N TRP A 43 -3.02 -28.09 -5.38
CA TRP A 43 -1.72 -28.60 -5.79
C TRP A 43 -1.73 -29.05 -7.26
N LEU A 44 -2.72 -29.85 -7.65
CA LEU A 44 -2.86 -30.36 -9.02
C LEU A 44 -2.97 -29.24 -10.06
N VAL A 45 -3.62 -28.12 -9.72
CA VAL A 45 -3.64 -26.92 -10.58
C VAL A 45 -2.24 -26.35 -10.77
N GLN A 46 -1.40 -26.34 -9.73
CA GLN A 46 -0.05 -25.79 -9.85
C GLN A 46 0.80 -26.61 -10.82
N VAL A 47 0.82 -27.93 -10.64
CA VAL A 47 1.66 -28.84 -11.43
C VAL A 47 1.08 -29.12 -12.83
N GLY A 48 -0.24 -29.01 -13.00
CA GLY A 48 -0.92 -29.27 -14.27
C GLY A 48 -1.17 -28.01 -15.11
N ALA A 49 -0.75 -26.82 -14.67
CA ALA A 49 -0.96 -25.59 -15.42
C ALA A 49 -0.14 -25.56 -16.71
N THR A 50 -0.74 -24.99 -17.77
CA THR A 50 -0.01 -24.73 -19.02
C THR A 50 1.02 -23.61 -18.83
N ALA A 51 2.06 -23.63 -19.65
CA ALA A 51 3.11 -22.59 -19.64
C ALA A 51 2.52 -21.17 -19.77
N GLY A 52 1.51 -20.97 -20.62
CA GLY A 52 0.85 -19.68 -20.79
C GLY A 52 0.19 -19.16 -19.50
N LYS A 53 -0.47 -20.03 -18.73
CA LYS A 53 -1.07 -19.65 -17.45
C LYS A 53 -0.02 -19.35 -16.39
N PHE A 54 1.07 -20.12 -16.37
CA PHE A 54 2.21 -19.86 -15.50
C PHE A 54 2.80 -18.48 -15.80
N VAL A 55 3.13 -18.20 -17.07
CA VAL A 55 3.69 -16.92 -17.50
C VAL A 55 2.76 -15.76 -17.16
N ALA A 56 1.47 -15.88 -17.45
CA ALA A 56 0.50 -14.84 -17.11
C ALA A 56 0.45 -14.56 -15.59
N ALA A 57 0.35 -15.61 -14.76
CA ALA A 57 0.35 -15.45 -13.31
C ALA A 57 1.67 -14.86 -12.79
N PHE A 58 2.80 -15.30 -13.34
CA PHE A 58 4.14 -14.81 -13.00
C PHE A 58 4.25 -13.32 -13.29
N LEU A 59 3.85 -12.88 -14.49
CA LEU A 59 3.92 -11.47 -14.88
C LEU A 59 3.04 -10.57 -13.99
N VAL A 60 1.86 -11.05 -13.60
CA VAL A 60 0.99 -10.32 -12.66
C VAL A 60 1.66 -10.15 -11.30
N VAL A 61 2.22 -11.22 -10.73
CA VAL A 61 2.86 -11.16 -9.41
C VAL A 61 4.17 -10.36 -9.46
N HIS A 62 4.97 -10.50 -10.52
CA HIS A 62 6.21 -9.75 -10.71
C HIS A 62 5.95 -8.25 -10.88
N LEU A 63 4.89 -7.87 -11.63
CA LEU A 63 4.47 -6.48 -11.73
C LEU A 63 4.04 -5.93 -10.37
N PHE A 64 3.28 -6.71 -9.60
CA PHE A 64 2.92 -6.33 -8.23
C PHE A 64 4.15 -6.16 -7.33
N ALA A 65 5.12 -7.07 -7.43
CA ALA A 65 6.37 -7.00 -6.67
C ALA A 65 7.17 -5.72 -6.97
N CYS A 66 7.20 -5.26 -8.23
CA CYS A 66 7.80 -3.97 -8.61
C CYS A 66 7.20 -2.78 -7.82
N PHE A 67 5.88 -2.74 -7.61
CA PHE A 67 5.27 -1.70 -6.78
C PHE A 67 5.57 -1.89 -5.29
N VAL A 68 5.61 -3.13 -4.80
CA VAL A 68 5.97 -3.42 -3.40
C VAL A 68 7.40 -2.99 -3.11
N GLU A 69 8.34 -3.28 -4.02
CA GLU A 69 9.73 -2.83 -3.96
C GLU A 69 9.80 -1.32 -3.79
N PHE A 70 9.12 -0.55 -4.66
CA PHE A 70 9.09 0.91 -4.58
C PHE A 70 8.70 1.42 -3.18
N PHE A 71 7.62 0.90 -2.59
CA PHE A 71 7.18 1.32 -1.25
C PHE A 71 8.13 0.85 -0.15
N PHE A 72 8.66 -0.38 -0.28
CA PHE A 72 9.59 -0.94 0.68
C PHE A 72 10.89 -0.13 0.70
N HIS A 73 11.46 0.15 -0.46
CA HIS A 73 12.69 0.94 -0.60
C HIS A 73 12.50 2.34 -0.03
N ARG A 74 11.46 3.06 -0.45
CA ARG A 74 11.21 4.45 -0.02
C ARG A 74 10.84 4.62 1.46
N TYR A 75 10.02 3.73 2.03
CA TYR A 75 9.43 3.92 3.36
C TYR A 75 9.92 2.95 4.44
N VAL A 76 10.70 1.92 4.05
CA VAL A 76 11.33 0.99 5.00
C VAL A 76 12.85 1.13 4.95
N LEU A 77 13.45 1.16 3.76
CA LEU A 77 14.91 1.28 3.62
C LEU A 77 15.39 2.73 3.79
N HIS A 78 14.64 3.72 3.31
CA HIS A 78 15.01 5.14 3.40
C HIS A 78 14.42 5.90 4.58
N LYS A 79 13.41 5.32 5.24
CA LYS A 79 12.78 5.95 6.40
C LYS A 79 12.48 4.90 7.48
N PRO A 80 12.76 5.17 8.77
CA PRO A 80 12.43 4.25 9.86
C PRO A 80 10.94 4.37 10.27
N VAL A 81 10.03 4.24 9.31
CA VAL A 81 8.57 4.35 9.54
C VAL A 81 8.06 3.17 10.36
N ILE A 82 8.67 1.99 10.22
CA ILE A 82 8.29 0.77 10.95
C ILE A 82 9.40 0.43 11.95
N PRO A 83 9.19 0.58 13.28
CA PRO A 83 10.26 0.48 14.28
C PRO A 83 11.00 -0.85 14.26
N PHE A 84 10.26 -1.96 14.13
CA PHE A 84 10.85 -3.30 14.13
C PHE A 84 11.64 -3.61 12.84
N LEU A 85 11.51 -2.79 11.80
CA LEU A 85 12.30 -2.87 10.57
C LEU A 85 13.45 -1.84 10.52
N SER A 86 13.73 -1.12 11.62
CA SER A 86 14.77 -0.06 11.62
C SER A 86 16.19 -0.57 11.35
N ARG A 87 16.43 -1.88 11.47
CA ARG A 87 17.70 -2.50 11.08
C ARG A 87 17.96 -2.33 9.59
N PHE A 88 16.95 -2.58 8.75
CA PHE A 88 17.06 -2.40 7.30
C PHE A 88 17.34 -0.94 6.92
N TYR A 89 16.64 0.00 7.55
CA TYR A 89 16.92 1.43 7.38
C TYR A 89 18.38 1.79 7.70
N ARG A 90 18.91 1.29 8.83
CA ARG A 90 20.29 1.58 9.25
C ARG A 90 21.31 0.98 8.29
N GLN A 91 21.13 -0.28 7.91
CA GLN A 91 22.00 -0.94 6.92
C GLN A 91 21.98 -0.19 5.59
N HIS A 92 20.79 0.11 5.07
CA HIS A 92 20.67 0.82 3.79
C HIS A 92 21.23 2.25 3.83
N THR A 93 21.13 2.95 4.96
CA THR A 93 21.76 4.28 5.10
C THR A 93 23.28 4.20 5.04
N LEU A 94 23.89 3.13 5.59
CA LEU A 94 25.33 2.90 5.46
C LEU A 94 25.71 2.61 4.00
N HIS A 95 24.87 1.87 3.29
CA HIS A 95 25.05 1.60 1.86
C HIS A 95 25.06 2.88 1.01
N HIS A 96 24.19 3.85 1.29
CA HIS A 96 24.17 5.15 0.59
C HIS A 96 25.39 6.02 0.83
N ASN A 97 26.17 5.76 1.90
CA ASN A 97 27.40 6.49 2.15
C ASN A 97 28.55 6.11 1.19
N LEU A 98 28.34 5.14 0.29
CA LEU A 98 29.29 4.79 -0.78
C LEU A 98 29.40 5.88 -1.85
N THR A 99 28.34 6.65 -2.08
CA THR A 99 28.37 7.83 -2.96
C THR A 99 28.05 9.07 -2.14
N ARG A 100 29.06 9.84 -1.76
CA ARG A 100 28.89 11.08 -1.00
C ARG A 100 29.01 12.29 -1.90
N ILE A 101 28.04 13.18 -1.78
CA ILE A 101 28.00 14.44 -2.53
C ILE A 101 28.03 15.57 -1.52
N GLY A 102 29.09 16.37 -1.57
CA GLY A 102 29.34 17.37 -0.55
C GLY A 102 30.19 18.53 -1.03
N ARG A 103 30.58 19.39 -0.09
CA ARG A 103 31.54 20.46 -0.30
C ARG A 103 32.71 20.26 0.66
N LYS A 104 33.93 20.30 0.13
CA LYS A 104 35.17 20.23 0.93
C LYS A 104 35.77 21.61 1.01
N ARG A 105 36.20 22.00 2.21
CA ARG A 105 36.88 23.28 2.43
C ARG A 105 38.37 23.10 2.15
N THR A 106 38.89 23.86 1.21
CA THR A 106 40.33 23.88 0.89
C THR A 106 41.12 24.60 1.98
N PRO A 107 42.46 24.39 2.06
CA PRO A 107 43.34 25.12 2.99
C PRO A 107 43.23 26.66 2.87
N GLY A 108 42.83 27.17 1.69
CA GLY A 108 42.56 28.59 1.45
C GLY A 108 41.15 29.07 1.82
N GLY A 109 40.35 28.25 2.50
CA GLY A 109 39.01 28.61 2.98
C GLY A 109 37.89 28.52 1.93
N ARG A 110 38.21 28.27 0.66
CA ARG A 110 37.23 28.09 -0.43
C ARG A 110 36.56 26.73 -0.34
N GLU A 111 35.24 26.69 -0.38
CA GLU A 111 34.46 25.47 -0.53
C GLU A 111 34.42 25.04 -1.99
N ILE A 112 34.80 23.79 -2.26
CA ILE A 112 34.75 23.18 -3.59
C ILE A 112 33.78 22.00 -3.53
N PRO A 113 32.83 21.87 -4.48
CA PRO A 113 31.99 20.69 -4.59
C PRO A 113 32.87 19.45 -4.82
N PHE A 114 32.51 18.34 -4.19
CA PHE A 114 33.12 17.04 -4.48
C PHE A 114 32.04 15.97 -4.60
N VAL A 115 32.30 15.02 -5.49
CA VAL A 115 31.69 13.70 -5.47
C VAL A 115 32.76 12.74 -4.97
N GLU A 116 32.47 12.02 -3.90
CA GLU A 116 33.26 10.89 -3.44
C GLU A 116 32.48 9.63 -3.78
N ASN A 117 33.02 8.83 -4.69
CA ASN A 117 32.36 7.62 -5.16
C ASN A 117 33.23 6.41 -4.84
N ILE A 118 32.94 5.74 -3.72
CA ILE A 118 33.75 4.68 -3.12
C ILE A 118 33.30 3.34 -3.72
N TYR A 119 33.61 3.13 -5.00
CA TYR A 119 33.50 1.81 -5.64
C TYR A 119 34.88 1.32 -6.10
N PRO A 120 35.23 0.04 -5.88
CA PRO A 120 34.42 -1.03 -5.29
C PRO A 120 34.25 -0.91 -3.76
N ILE A 121 33.30 -1.64 -3.19
CA ILE A 121 33.11 -1.76 -1.73
C ILE A 121 34.38 -2.36 -1.10
N ILE A 122 35.05 -1.61 -0.22
CA ILE A 122 36.34 -2.02 0.40
C ILE A 122 36.17 -2.38 1.89
N GLU A 123 35.10 -1.93 2.55
CA GLU A 123 34.86 -2.17 3.98
C GLU A 123 33.78 -3.25 4.21
N GLU A 124 33.95 -4.08 5.25
CA GLU A 124 33.05 -5.20 5.60
C GLU A 124 31.62 -4.72 5.94
N GLU A 125 31.51 -3.59 6.63
CA GLU A 125 30.25 -2.94 7.03
C GLU A 125 29.42 -2.47 5.83
N GLN A 126 30.09 -2.19 4.71
CA GLN A 126 29.45 -1.80 3.44
C GLN A 126 28.96 -3.04 2.65
N LYS A 127 29.61 -4.21 2.83
CA LYS A 127 29.19 -5.48 2.22
C LYS A 127 27.92 -6.03 2.88
N GLU A 128 27.83 -6.05 4.22
CA GLU A 128 26.63 -6.51 4.95
C GLU A 128 25.37 -5.67 4.67
N ALA A 129 25.56 -4.42 4.23
CA ALA A 129 24.47 -3.50 3.94
C ALA A 129 23.84 -3.69 2.55
N SER A 130 24.45 -4.52 1.69
CA SER A 130 24.13 -4.57 0.26
C SER A 130 23.31 -5.79 -0.17
N PHE A 131 23.16 -6.80 0.70
CA PHE A 131 22.50 -8.09 0.41
C PHE A 131 21.38 -8.41 1.40
N PHE A 132 20.33 -9.06 0.89
CA PHE A 132 19.26 -9.61 1.69
C PHE A 132 19.73 -10.84 2.49
N PRO A 133 19.26 -11.01 3.74
CA PRO A 133 19.49 -12.24 4.50
C PRO A 133 18.99 -13.50 3.77
N TRP A 134 19.63 -14.64 3.99
CA TRP A 134 19.29 -15.92 3.35
C TRP A 134 17.82 -16.34 3.53
N TYR A 135 17.18 -15.93 4.63
CA TYR A 135 15.78 -16.25 4.94
C TYR A 135 14.74 -15.33 4.26
N THR A 136 15.19 -14.32 3.51
CA THR A 136 14.32 -13.25 3.00
C THR A 136 13.23 -13.76 2.06
N LEU A 137 13.55 -14.72 1.19
CA LEU A 137 12.57 -15.31 0.28
C LEU A 137 11.47 -16.05 1.07
N ALA A 138 11.82 -16.75 2.14
CA ALA A 138 10.85 -17.43 2.99
C ALA A 138 9.91 -16.44 3.70
N VAL A 139 10.46 -15.34 4.23
CA VAL A 139 9.68 -14.30 4.91
C VAL A 139 8.73 -13.60 3.94
N PHE A 140 9.23 -13.13 2.80
CA PHE A 140 8.34 -12.54 1.80
C PHE A 140 7.34 -13.57 1.29
N GLY A 141 7.75 -14.81 1.05
CA GLY A 141 6.88 -15.91 0.64
C GLY A 141 5.68 -16.04 1.57
N LEU A 142 5.94 -16.09 2.88
CA LEU A 142 4.90 -16.15 3.90
C LEU A 142 3.98 -14.91 3.91
N LEU A 143 4.54 -13.70 3.75
CA LEU A 143 3.76 -12.47 3.67
C LEU A 143 2.87 -12.39 2.42
N THR A 144 3.33 -12.93 1.29
CA THR A 144 2.59 -12.93 0.01
C THR A 144 1.62 -14.09 -0.09
N THR A 145 1.81 -15.18 0.66
CA THR A 145 0.96 -16.39 0.65
C THR A 145 -0.54 -16.09 0.78
N PRO A 146 -1.02 -15.21 1.69
CA PRO A 146 -2.44 -14.84 1.76
C PRO A 146 -2.97 -14.19 0.48
N LEU A 147 -2.16 -13.38 -0.19
CA LEU A 147 -2.52 -12.78 -1.48
C LEU A 147 -2.59 -13.86 -2.57
N LEU A 148 -1.62 -14.78 -2.63
CA LEU A 148 -1.64 -15.89 -3.59
C LEU A 148 -2.85 -16.82 -3.35
N ALA A 149 -3.22 -17.06 -2.10
CA ALA A 149 -4.41 -17.82 -1.75
C ALA A 149 -5.70 -17.13 -2.22
N LEU A 150 -5.78 -15.80 -2.06
CA LEU A 150 -6.90 -15.01 -2.59
C LEU A 150 -6.96 -15.08 -4.12
N LEU A 151 -5.83 -14.94 -4.80
CA LEU A 151 -5.76 -15.05 -6.27
C LEU A 151 -6.14 -16.46 -6.74
N GLN A 152 -5.68 -17.51 -6.04
CA GLN A 152 -6.08 -18.89 -6.29
C GLN A 152 -7.57 -19.11 -6.07
N TRP A 153 -8.15 -18.45 -5.08
CA TRP A 153 -9.59 -18.51 -4.88
C TRP A 153 -10.35 -17.85 -6.03
N VAL A 154 -9.96 -16.63 -6.42
CA VAL A 154 -10.63 -15.83 -7.46
C VAL A 154 -10.47 -16.46 -8.85
N ALA A 155 -9.24 -16.86 -9.19
CA ALA A 155 -8.89 -17.45 -10.49
C ALA A 155 -8.26 -18.84 -10.28
N PRO A 156 -9.08 -19.86 -9.95
CA PRO A 156 -8.61 -21.18 -9.50
C PRO A 156 -7.95 -22.01 -10.58
N SER A 157 -8.00 -21.57 -11.84
CA SER A 157 -7.43 -22.29 -12.97
C SER A 157 -5.96 -21.92 -13.23
N PHE A 158 -5.40 -20.96 -12.50
CA PHE A 158 -4.04 -20.46 -12.63
C PHE A 158 -3.13 -20.98 -11.49
N PRO A 159 -1.82 -21.16 -11.75
CA PRO A 159 -0.85 -21.67 -10.79
C PRO A 159 -0.25 -20.55 -9.92
N TRP A 160 -1.08 -19.86 -9.13
CA TRP A 160 -0.65 -18.64 -8.43
C TRP A 160 0.45 -18.87 -7.40
N PHE A 161 0.52 -20.03 -6.77
CA PHE A 161 1.55 -20.30 -5.76
C PHE A 161 2.90 -20.55 -6.43
N PHE A 162 2.95 -21.41 -7.46
CA PHE A 162 4.20 -21.70 -8.16
C PHE A 162 4.70 -20.48 -8.92
N ALA A 163 3.82 -19.83 -9.69
CA ALA A 163 4.16 -18.64 -10.43
C ALA A 163 4.46 -17.45 -9.51
N GLY A 164 3.76 -17.34 -8.38
CA GLY A 164 3.96 -16.26 -7.42
C GLY A 164 5.27 -16.37 -6.65
N TYR A 165 5.58 -17.54 -6.08
CA TYR A 165 6.89 -17.77 -5.46
C TYR A 165 8.02 -17.68 -6.48
N GLY A 166 7.79 -18.13 -7.72
CA GLY A 166 8.76 -18.02 -8.81
C GLY A 166 9.04 -16.56 -9.18
N ALA A 167 7.98 -15.75 -9.28
CA ALA A 167 8.09 -14.32 -9.50
C ALA A 167 8.88 -13.64 -8.38
N MET A 168 8.61 -13.97 -7.13
CA MET A 168 9.33 -13.39 -5.99
C MET A 168 10.80 -13.78 -5.94
N ALA A 169 11.11 -15.06 -6.15
CA ALA A 169 12.48 -15.54 -6.26
C ALA A 169 13.21 -14.82 -7.41
N PHE A 170 12.53 -14.63 -8.54
CA PHE A 170 13.06 -13.89 -9.67
C PHE A 170 13.27 -12.40 -9.36
N SER A 171 12.30 -11.69 -8.77
CA SER A 171 12.45 -10.28 -8.40
C SER A 171 13.61 -10.08 -7.43
N MET A 172 13.74 -10.96 -6.43
CA MET A 172 14.85 -10.91 -5.48
C MET A 172 16.20 -11.18 -6.15
N ALA A 173 16.30 -12.22 -6.97
CA ALA A 173 17.52 -12.50 -7.71
C ALA A 173 17.88 -11.35 -8.65
N LEU A 174 16.88 -10.76 -9.31
CA LEU A 174 17.07 -9.62 -10.18
C LEU A 174 17.56 -8.39 -9.41
N TYR A 175 16.96 -8.09 -8.25
CA TYR A 175 17.40 -7.02 -7.37
C TYR A 175 18.86 -7.19 -7.00
N GLU A 176 19.23 -8.34 -6.44
CA GLU A 176 20.58 -8.59 -5.95
C GLU A 176 21.64 -8.54 -7.05
N ILE A 177 21.38 -9.22 -8.17
CA ILE A 177 22.31 -9.28 -9.30
C ILE A 177 22.45 -7.90 -9.93
N PHE A 178 21.35 -7.22 -10.20
CA PHE A 178 21.38 -5.93 -10.89
C PHE A 178 21.98 -4.84 -10.00
N HIS A 179 21.59 -4.81 -8.73
CA HIS A 179 22.18 -3.93 -7.73
C HIS A 179 23.70 -4.14 -7.61
N ALA A 180 24.17 -5.39 -7.54
CA ALA A 180 25.60 -5.70 -7.51
C ALA A 180 26.35 -5.25 -8.79
N ILE A 181 25.70 -5.31 -9.96
CA ILE A 181 26.26 -4.81 -11.23
C ILE A 181 26.34 -3.27 -11.23
N GLU A 182 25.32 -2.59 -10.71
CA GLU A 182 25.29 -1.13 -10.58
C GLU A 182 26.42 -0.60 -9.68
N HIS A 183 26.91 -1.43 -8.76
CA HIS A 183 28.05 -1.15 -7.87
C HIS A 183 29.43 -1.50 -8.45
N TRP A 184 29.52 -1.88 -9.73
CA TRP A 184 30.82 -2.06 -10.36
C TRP A 184 31.62 -0.76 -10.44
N PRO A 185 32.98 -0.83 -10.38
CA PRO A 185 33.83 0.33 -10.60
C PRO A 185 33.53 1.02 -11.93
N PHE A 186 33.69 2.34 -11.96
CA PHE A 186 33.38 3.16 -13.13
C PHE A 186 34.14 2.70 -14.38
N GLU A 187 35.35 2.17 -14.24
CA GLU A 187 36.17 1.67 -15.35
C GLU A 187 35.47 0.53 -16.11
N LYS A 188 34.74 -0.35 -15.40
CA LYS A 188 33.94 -1.40 -16.05
C LYS A 188 32.77 -0.80 -16.82
N TRP A 189 32.13 0.22 -16.26
CA TRP A 189 31.01 0.92 -16.90
C TRP A 189 31.46 1.77 -18.09
N ALA A 190 32.63 2.41 -18.02
CA ALA A 190 33.19 3.24 -19.08
C ALA A 190 33.29 2.46 -20.40
N VAL A 191 33.77 1.20 -20.36
CA VAL A 191 33.85 0.31 -21.53
C VAL A 191 32.49 0.09 -22.19
N LEU A 192 31.40 0.09 -21.43
CA LEU A 192 30.04 -0.06 -21.96
C LEU A 192 29.46 1.27 -22.45
N ILE A 193 29.70 2.35 -21.69
CA ILE A 193 29.21 3.71 -21.94
C ILE A 193 29.87 4.34 -23.16
N GLU A 194 31.13 4.01 -23.45
CA GLU A 194 31.89 4.55 -24.59
C GLU A 194 31.56 3.84 -25.90
N LYS A 195 30.74 2.77 -25.90
CA LYS A 195 30.38 2.05 -27.13
C LYS A 195 29.57 2.95 -28.08
N PRO A 196 29.94 3.07 -29.37
CA PRO A 196 29.32 4.03 -30.30
C PRO A 196 27.79 3.86 -30.47
N ARG A 197 27.29 2.62 -30.46
CA ARG A 197 25.86 2.34 -30.75
C ARG A 197 24.98 2.22 -29.50
N MET A 198 25.54 1.76 -28.39
CA MET A 198 24.78 1.41 -27.18
C MET A 198 25.22 2.18 -25.93
N GLY A 199 26.23 3.04 -26.04
CA GLY A 199 26.77 3.79 -24.92
C GLY A 199 25.74 4.65 -24.20
N TRP A 200 24.85 5.30 -24.96
CA TRP A 200 23.75 6.10 -24.42
C TRP A 200 22.81 5.29 -23.52
N PHE A 201 22.61 4.00 -23.82
CA PHE A 201 21.73 3.12 -23.07
C PHE A 201 22.40 2.71 -21.76
N TRP A 202 23.65 2.25 -21.82
CA TRP A 202 24.42 1.87 -20.63
C TRP A 202 24.66 3.06 -19.70
N ARG A 203 24.82 4.26 -20.27
CA ARG A 203 24.89 5.50 -19.49
C ARG A 203 23.63 5.70 -18.66
N LYS A 204 22.45 5.50 -19.25
CA LYS A 204 21.16 5.61 -18.53
C LYS A 204 21.05 4.59 -17.42
N VAL A 205 21.38 3.33 -17.70
CA VAL A 205 21.37 2.23 -16.72
C VAL A 205 22.25 2.58 -15.52
N TYR A 206 23.53 2.85 -15.73
CA TYR A 206 24.46 3.22 -14.66
C TYR A 206 23.99 4.46 -13.89
N SER A 207 23.46 5.46 -14.61
CA SER A 207 23.03 6.71 -14.02
C SER A 207 21.76 6.61 -13.16
N PHE A 208 20.96 5.54 -13.33
CA PHE A 208 19.72 5.34 -12.58
C PHE A 208 20.01 5.20 -11.08
N HIS A 209 20.84 4.22 -10.73
CA HIS A 209 21.23 3.95 -9.35
C HIS A 209 22.14 5.03 -8.78
N LEU A 210 23.04 5.57 -9.61
CA LEU A 210 23.90 6.68 -9.20
C LEU A 210 23.08 7.91 -8.77
N ARG A 211 21.97 8.20 -9.48
CA ARG A 211 21.03 9.24 -9.09
C ARG A 211 20.26 8.90 -7.81
N HIS A 212 19.86 7.64 -7.63
CA HIS A 212 19.20 7.15 -6.42
C HIS A 212 20.07 7.35 -5.17
N HIS A 213 21.37 7.02 -5.26
CA HIS A 213 22.34 7.25 -4.19
C HIS A 213 22.51 8.72 -3.82
N ALA A 214 22.53 9.57 -4.84
CA ALA A 214 22.65 11.01 -4.63
C ALA A 214 21.42 11.64 -3.97
N VAL A 215 20.23 11.19 -4.35
CA VAL A 215 18.95 11.70 -3.86
C VAL A 215 17.98 10.54 -3.70
N ILE A 216 17.81 10.15 -2.44
CA ILE A 216 17.10 8.94 -2.02
C ILE A 216 15.60 8.94 -2.26
N ASP A 217 15.03 10.02 -2.79
CA ASP A 217 13.59 10.14 -3.05
C ASP A 217 13.24 9.98 -4.55
N CYS A 218 14.16 9.43 -5.34
CA CYS A 218 13.97 9.09 -6.75
C CYS A 218 14.51 7.70 -7.09
N ASN A 219 14.06 7.14 -8.22
CA ASN A 219 14.55 5.88 -8.78
C ASN A 219 14.54 4.72 -7.76
N GLU A 220 13.39 4.43 -7.18
CA GLU A 220 13.26 3.50 -6.04
C GLU A 220 13.04 2.05 -6.48
N ALA A 221 12.56 1.81 -7.70
CA ALA A 221 12.35 0.48 -8.25
C ALA A 221 13.61 0.00 -9.01
N ILE A 222 14.62 -0.42 -8.24
CA ILE A 222 15.92 -0.90 -8.74
C ILE A 222 15.74 -2.16 -9.62
N SER A 223 15.10 -3.20 -9.08
CA SER A 223 14.83 -4.43 -9.82
C SER A 223 13.63 -4.27 -10.76
N GLY A 224 12.64 -3.49 -10.33
CA GLY A 224 11.48 -3.11 -11.12
C GLY A 224 10.76 -4.29 -11.78
N PHE A 225 10.11 -4.02 -12.92
CA PHE A 225 9.49 -5.05 -13.74
C PHE A 225 10.45 -5.44 -14.86
N PHE A 226 11.37 -6.36 -14.56
CA PHE A 226 12.50 -6.71 -15.45
C PHE A 226 13.42 -5.50 -15.67
N THR A 227 13.86 -4.89 -14.57
CA THR A 227 14.68 -3.65 -14.49
C THR A 227 14.06 -2.41 -15.11
N LEU A 228 12.80 -2.50 -15.54
CA LEU A 228 12.01 -1.34 -15.91
C LEU A 228 11.40 -0.70 -14.65
N PRO A 229 11.68 0.59 -14.36
CA PRO A 229 11.22 1.26 -13.15
C PRO A 229 9.76 1.74 -13.32
N ILE A 230 8.84 0.80 -13.59
CA ILE A 230 7.43 1.08 -13.87
C ILE A 230 6.80 1.87 -12.73
N ALA A 231 7.08 1.50 -11.47
CA ALA A 231 6.56 2.21 -10.31
C ALA A 231 7.02 3.68 -10.31
N ASP A 232 8.29 3.97 -10.61
CA ASP A 232 8.79 5.33 -10.68
C ASP A 232 8.17 6.14 -11.84
N PHE A 233 7.86 5.50 -12.97
CA PHE A 233 7.10 6.13 -14.05
C PHE A 233 5.69 6.50 -13.60
N VAL A 234 4.97 5.55 -12.98
CA VAL A 234 3.61 5.75 -12.48
C VAL A 234 3.56 6.86 -11.42
N PHE A 235 4.58 6.92 -10.57
CA PHE A 235 4.61 7.87 -9.44
C PHE A 235 5.39 9.15 -9.71
N SER A 236 5.97 9.31 -10.91
CA SER A 236 6.74 10.49 -11.31
C SER A 236 7.95 10.76 -10.39
N THR A 237 8.63 9.71 -9.96
CA THR A 237 9.88 9.74 -9.18
C THR A 237 11.12 9.40 -10.00
N TRP A 238 10.94 9.09 -11.28
CA TRP A 238 12.05 8.75 -12.17
C TRP A 238 12.83 9.98 -12.63
N ILE A 239 14.15 9.97 -12.42
CA ILE A 239 15.07 11.03 -12.86
C ILE A 239 16.38 10.43 -13.37
N PHE A 240 16.89 10.91 -14.51
CA PHE A 240 18.28 10.68 -14.88
C PHE A 240 19.14 11.92 -14.62
N PRO A 241 20.37 11.76 -14.11
CA PRO A 241 21.29 12.86 -13.92
C PRO A 241 21.85 13.32 -15.27
N LYS A 242 22.21 14.60 -15.37
CA LYS A 242 22.82 15.16 -16.59
C LYS A 242 24.30 14.83 -16.64
N SER A 243 25.01 15.01 -15.53
CA SER A 243 26.40 14.57 -15.33
C SER A 243 26.46 13.11 -14.86
N LEU A 244 27.60 12.47 -15.10
CA LEU A 244 27.97 11.23 -14.40
C LEU A 244 28.76 11.66 -13.17
N TYR A 245 28.33 11.26 -11.98
CA TYR A 245 28.98 11.60 -10.71
C TYR A 245 30.27 10.77 -10.55
N THR A 246 31.29 11.10 -11.35
CA THR A 246 32.63 10.51 -11.26
C THR A 246 33.36 11.03 -10.03
N ASP A 247 34.20 10.20 -9.42
CA ASP A 247 35.00 10.61 -8.27
C ASP A 247 35.85 11.86 -8.59
N GLY A 248 35.81 12.84 -7.70
CA GLY A 248 36.47 14.14 -7.91
C GLY A 248 35.81 15.06 -8.97
N GLY A 249 34.67 14.67 -9.55
CA GLY A 249 33.94 15.45 -10.53
C GLY A 249 33.26 16.70 -9.96
N GLU A 250 33.09 17.72 -10.81
CA GLU A 250 32.27 18.90 -10.48
C GLU A 250 30.77 18.59 -10.61
N TRP A 251 29.95 19.24 -9.79
CA TRP A 251 28.51 19.06 -9.81
C TRP A 251 27.76 20.38 -9.62
N GLU A 252 26.55 20.47 -10.17
CA GLU A 252 25.65 21.61 -9.97
C GLU A 252 24.53 21.28 -9.00
N ALA A 253 24.18 22.21 -8.10
CA ALA A 253 23.09 22.01 -7.14
C ALA A 253 21.74 21.71 -7.81
N SER A 254 21.57 22.14 -9.06
CA SER A 254 20.38 21.88 -9.87
C SER A 254 20.17 20.37 -10.15
N GLU A 255 21.26 19.57 -10.14
CA GLU A 255 21.24 18.13 -10.41
C GLU A 255 20.71 17.29 -9.25
N PHE A 256 20.70 17.84 -8.04
CA PHE A 256 20.26 17.15 -6.80
C PHE A 256 18.86 17.57 -6.36
N THR A 257 18.04 18.01 -7.31
CA THR A 257 16.65 18.36 -7.03
C THR A 257 15.79 17.11 -6.88
N SER A 258 15.06 17.03 -5.77
CA SER A 258 14.03 16.02 -5.54
C SER A 258 12.98 16.01 -6.65
N PRO A 259 12.45 14.84 -7.04
CA PRO A 259 11.34 14.77 -7.97
C PRO A 259 10.09 15.44 -7.37
N LYS A 260 9.14 15.76 -8.24
CA LYS A 260 7.79 16.16 -7.84
C LYS A 260 6.86 14.99 -8.10
N PRO A 261 6.78 14.02 -7.18
CA PRO A 261 6.02 12.81 -7.42
C PRO A 261 4.52 13.11 -7.46
N CYS A 262 3.71 12.15 -7.86
CA CYS A 262 2.27 12.31 -7.87
C CYS A 262 1.73 12.62 -6.46
N ARG A 263 0.54 13.21 -6.38
CA ARG A 263 -0.06 13.68 -5.10
C ARG A 263 -0.17 12.59 -4.04
N PHE A 264 -0.39 11.35 -4.46
CA PHE A 264 -0.45 10.21 -3.56
C PHE A 264 0.88 9.97 -2.85
N ILE A 265 1.99 9.96 -3.58
CA ILE A 265 3.33 9.81 -3.00
C ILE A 265 3.71 11.04 -2.16
N GLN A 266 3.38 12.26 -2.59
CA GLN A 266 3.60 13.45 -1.74
C GLN A 266 2.87 13.35 -0.39
N TRP A 267 1.67 12.76 -0.38
CA TRP A 267 0.91 12.51 0.85
C TRP A 267 1.58 11.45 1.73
N CYS A 268 2.04 10.34 1.14
CA CYS A 268 2.78 9.30 1.85
C CYS A 268 4.10 9.84 2.44
N ASP A 269 4.83 10.67 1.69
CA ASP A 269 6.04 11.35 2.14
C ASP A 269 5.75 12.25 3.35
N GLN A 270 4.72 13.09 3.28
CA GLN A 270 4.30 13.94 4.41
C GLN A 270 3.93 13.12 5.65
N ALA A 271 3.16 12.04 5.46
CA ALA A 271 2.73 11.18 6.56
C ALA A 271 3.93 10.44 7.20
N SER A 272 4.84 9.91 6.39
CA SER A 272 6.05 9.23 6.88
C SER A 272 6.99 10.20 7.62
N ASP A 273 7.18 11.41 7.11
CA ASP A 273 8.00 12.44 7.76
C ASP A 273 7.42 12.87 9.11
N GLU A 274 6.10 12.99 9.20
CA GLU A 274 5.43 13.29 10.47
C GLU A 274 5.59 12.15 11.49
N ILE A 275 5.48 10.90 11.05
CA ILE A 275 5.74 9.73 11.92
C ILE A 275 7.16 9.77 12.47
N VAL A 276 8.17 9.94 11.60
CA VAL A 276 9.58 9.95 11.99
C VAL A 276 9.89 11.14 12.90
N ARG A 277 9.39 12.34 12.57
CA ARG A 277 9.56 13.55 13.38
C ARG A 277 8.96 13.39 14.77
N ASN A 278 7.72 12.90 14.88
CA ASN A 278 7.04 12.72 16.15
C ASN A 278 7.76 11.69 17.04
N ARG A 279 8.33 10.63 16.45
CA ARG A 279 9.16 9.68 17.20
C ARG A 279 10.45 10.31 17.70
N ARG A 280 11.13 11.12 16.88
CA ARG A 280 12.34 11.85 17.30
C ARG A 280 12.03 12.80 18.46
N LEU A 281 10.94 13.56 18.37
CA LEU A 281 10.49 14.45 19.44
C LEU A 281 10.13 13.69 20.71
N ALA A 282 9.40 12.57 20.59
CA ALA A 282 9.07 11.71 21.73
C ALA A 282 10.32 11.15 22.42
N ALA A 283 11.31 10.71 21.65
CA ALA A 283 12.58 10.22 22.18
C ALA A 283 13.40 11.32 22.89
N GLN A 284 13.18 12.60 22.53
CA GLN A 284 13.80 13.77 23.14
C GLN A 284 12.98 14.35 24.32
N GLY A 285 11.87 13.70 24.71
CA GLY A 285 10.98 14.21 25.78
C GLY A 285 10.18 15.46 25.40
N ALA A 286 10.17 15.85 24.12
CA ALA A 286 9.47 17.04 23.64
C ALA A 286 7.96 16.77 23.47
N PRO A 287 7.10 17.80 23.61
CA PRO A 287 5.66 17.66 23.40
C PRO A 287 5.38 17.20 21.95
N VAL A 288 4.80 16.01 21.84
CA VAL A 288 4.51 15.39 20.55
C VAL A 288 3.21 15.97 19.99
N LYS A 289 3.29 16.57 18.80
CA LYS A 289 2.07 16.95 18.07
C LYS A 289 1.28 15.66 17.77
N PRO A 290 -0.04 15.60 18.01
CA PRO A 290 -0.82 14.42 17.66
C PRO A 290 -0.54 14.04 16.21
N LEU A 291 -0.25 12.76 15.97
CA LEU A 291 0.28 12.15 14.72
C LEU A 291 -0.40 12.55 13.39
N LEU A 292 -1.50 13.29 13.45
CA LEU A 292 -2.10 14.09 12.39
C LEU A 292 -3.15 15.02 13.03
N ALA A 293 -2.76 16.09 13.73
CA ALA A 293 -3.69 17.22 13.80
C ALA A 293 -3.82 17.70 12.34
N PRO A 294 -5.01 17.58 11.70
CA PRO A 294 -5.11 17.98 10.30
C PRO A 294 -4.55 19.39 10.19
N ALA A 295 -3.56 19.61 9.31
CA ALA A 295 -3.19 20.96 8.93
C ALA A 295 -4.51 21.69 8.66
N PRO A 296 -4.73 22.90 9.21
CA PRO A 296 -5.97 23.61 8.98
C PRO A 296 -6.19 23.60 7.47
N GLY A 297 -7.24 22.88 7.04
CA GLY A 297 -7.55 22.79 5.63
C GLY A 297 -7.72 24.20 5.07
N PRO A 298 -7.58 24.40 3.76
CA PRO A 298 -7.82 25.72 3.17
C PRO A 298 -9.14 26.28 3.74
N GLN A 299 -9.09 27.53 4.21
CA GLN A 299 -10.26 28.17 4.81
C GLN A 299 -11.41 28.09 3.80
N ARG A 300 -12.44 27.31 4.14
CA ARG A 300 -13.54 27.02 3.23
C ARG A 300 -14.37 28.27 3.02
N THR A 301 -14.77 28.50 1.77
CA THR A 301 -15.71 29.59 1.48
C THR A 301 -17.03 29.35 2.23
N ARG A 302 -17.81 30.42 2.48
CA ARG A 302 -19.15 30.26 3.07
C ARG A 302 -20.02 29.33 2.23
N LEU A 303 -19.94 29.44 0.90
CA LEU A 303 -20.64 28.58 -0.04
C LEU A 303 -20.27 27.09 0.14
N GLU A 304 -18.99 26.76 0.20
CA GLU A 304 -18.54 25.38 0.41
C GLU A 304 -19.02 24.81 1.75
N ARG A 305 -19.04 25.63 2.82
CA ARG A 305 -19.59 25.21 4.11
C ARG A 305 -21.09 24.96 4.04
N THR A 306 -21.85 25.81 3.37
CA THR A 306 -23.30 25.65 3.19
C THR A 306 -23.63 24.41 2.36
N ILE A 307 -22.97 24.24 1.21
CA ILE A 307 -23.19 23.05 0.35
C ILE A 307 -22.83 21.78 1.12
N HIS A 308 -21.72 21.79 1.87
CA HIS A 308 -21.32 20.64 2.67
C HIS A 308 -22.32 20.31 3.80
N ALA A 309 -22.85 21.33 4.48
CA ALA A 309 -23.89 21.11 5.49
C ALA A 309 -25.19 20.59 4.87
N LEU A 310 -25.58 21.14 3.71
CA LEU A 310 -26.78 20.75 2.98
C LEU A 310 -26.69 19.30 2.49
N THR A 311 -25.56 18.87 1.94
CA THR A 311 -25.40 17.48 1.47
C THR A 311 -25.48 16.47 2.61
N HIS A 312 -24.93 16.77 3.79
CA HIS A 312 -25.14 15.94 4.99
C HIS A 312 -26.59 15.94 5.47
N GLY A 313 -27.26 17.10 5.42
CA GLY A 313 -28.68 17.22 5.75
C GLY A 313 -29.57 16.39 4.83
N ILE A 314 -29.32 16.42 3.51
CA ILE A 314 -30.01 15.59 2.53
C ILE A 314 -29.74 14.11 2.80
N GLY A 315 -28.48 13.73 3.05
CA GLY A 315 -28.15 12.34 3.40
C GLY A 315 -28.89 11.86 4.65
N LEU A 316 -29.01 12.70 5.67
CA LEU A 316 -29.78 12.39 6.88
C LEU A 316 -31.28 12.21 6.56
N ALA A 317 -31.88 13.13 5.81
CA ALA A 317 -33.29 13.04 5.43
C ALA A 317 -33.57 11.76 4.62
N VAL A 318 -32.75 11.49 3.60
CA VAL A 318 -32.87 10.29 2.75
C VAL A 318 -32.67 9.02 3.59
N SER A 319 -31.67 8.97 4.46
CA SER A 319 -31.44 7.78 5.31
C SER A 319 -32.58 7.51 6.28
N THR A 320 -33.22 8.55 6.82
CA THR A 320 -34.37 8.43 7.71
C THR A 320 -35.59 7.91 6.94
N ALA A 321 -35.89 8.49 5.77
CA ALA A 321 -36.93 8.00 4.89
C ALA A 321 -36.68 6.55 4.46
N SER A 322 -35.43 6.21 4.17
CA SER A 322 -35.01 4.84 3.81
C SER A 322 -35.28 3.85 4.93
N LEU A 323 -34.91 4.17 6.18
CA LEU A 323 -35.21 3.32 7.33
C LEU A 323 -36.72 3.07 7.47
N ILE A 324 -37.53 4.13 7.36
CA ILE A 324 -39.00 4.01 7.46
C ILE A 324 -39.53 3.11 6.35
N LEU A 325 -39.15 3.34 5.09
CA LEU A 325 -39.61 2.56 3.94
C LEU A 325 -39.17 1.10 4.03
N LEU A 326 -37.91 0.86 4.38
CA LEU A 326 -37.34 -0.47 4.55
C LEU A 326 -38.10 -1.26 5.62
N VAL A 327 -38.32 -0.67 6.80
CA VAL A 327 -39.06 -1.32 7.90
C VAL A 327 -40.53 -1.54 7.54
N ALA A 328 -41.20 -0.54 6.97
CA ALA A 328 -42.60 -0.64 6.59
C ALA A 328 -42.82 -1.74 5.54
N PHE A 329 -42.03 -1.75 4.47
CA PHE A 329 -42.17 -2.78 3.44
C PHE A 329 -41.73 -4.16 3.91
N ALA A 330 -40.68 -4.26 4.74
CA ALA A 330 -40.31 -5.54 5.33
C ALA A 330 -41.40 -6.10 6.26
N ALA A 331 -42.11 -5.24 7.00
CA ALA A 331 -43.24 -5.65 7.83
C ALA A 331 -44.47 -6.06 7.00
N MET A 332 -44.71 -5.39 5.86
CA MET A 332 -45.88 -5.67 5.00
C MET A 332 -45.69 -6.89 4.08
N LYS A 333 -44.48 -7.08 3.54
CA LYS A 333 -44.21 -8.05 2.47
C LYS A 333 -43.15 -9.09 2.85
N GLY A 334 -42.37 -8.82 3.89
CA GLY A 334 -41.23 -9.63 4.29
C GLY A 334 -41.55 -10.65 5.38
N ASN A 335 -40.48 -11.18 5.95
CA ASN A 335 -40.51 -12.01 7.16
C ASN A 335 -39.56 -11.42 8.21
N ALA A 336 -39.42 -12.08 9.36
CA ALA A 336 -38.57 -11.61 10.47
C ALA A 336 -37.12 -11.31 10.05
N TRP A 337 -36.56 -12.05 9.08
CA TRP A 337 -35.20 -11.80 8.59
C TRP A 337 -35.09 -10.52 7.77
N HIS A 338 -36.09 -10.24 6.94
CA HIS A 338 -36.17 -8.96 6.22
C HIS A 338 -36.30 -7.83 7.23
N LEU A 339 -37.24 -7.93 8.18
CA LEU A 339 -37.46 -6.88 9.18
C LEU A 339 -36.20 -6.58 9.99
N ALA A 340 -35.55 -7.61 10.53
CA ALA A 340 -34.34 -7.44 11.33
C ALA A 340 -33.18 -6.86 10.50
N SER A 341 -32.87 -7.46 9.34
CA SER A 341 -31.74 -7.04 8.52
C SER A 341 -31.91 -5.63 7.93
N PHE A 342 -33.13 -5.28 7.53
CA PHE A 342 -33.46 -3.98 6.95
C PHE A 342 -33.43 -2.88 8.03
N THR A 343 -33.88 -3.20 9.24
CA THR A 343 -33.75 -2.30 10.41
C THR A 343 -32.29 -2.03 10.72
N VAL A 344 -31.46 -3.08 10.79
CA VAL A 344 -30.02 -2.95 11.05
C VAL A 344 -29.34 -2.08 10.01
N PHE A 345 -29.62 -2.31 8.72
CA PHE A 345 -29.09 -1.48 7.65
C PHE A 345 -29.56 -0.02 7.77
N GLY A 346 -30.87 0.22 7.87
CA GLY A 346 -31.43 1.58 7.95
C GLY A 346 -30.93 2.36 9.17
N VAL A 347 -30.87 1.74 10.34
CA VAL A 347 -30.36 2.37 11.56
C VAL A 347 -28.89 2.73 11.42
N SER A 348 -28.06 1.83 10.87
CA SER A 348 -26.64 2.12 10.64
C SER A 348 -26.43 3.31 9.70
N LEU A 349 -27.29 3.44 8.68
CA LEU A 349 -27.26 4.54 7.72
C LEU A 349 -27.64 5.87 8.38
N VAL A 350 -28.69 5.89 9.20
CA VAL A 350 -29.08 7.08 9.98
C VAL A 350 -27.96 7.48 10.94
N LEU A 351 -27.38 6.52 11.68
CA LEU A 351 -26.27 6.78 12.60
C LEU A 351 -25.05 7.39 11.89
N LEU A 352 -24.74 6.93 10.67
CA LEU A 352 -23.69 7.51 9.85
C LEU A 352 -23.97 8.99 9.57
N TYR A 353 -25.10 9.31 8.96
CA TYR A 353 -25.39 10.69 8.54
C TYR A 353 -25.62 11.63 9.72
N VAL A 354 -26.24 11.17 10.83
CA VAL A 354 -26.33 11.95 12.07
C VAL A 354 -24.93 12.28 12.61
N SER A 355 -24.06 11.27 12.73
CA SER A 355 -22.72 11.46 13.28
C SER A 355 -21.90 12.43 12.43
N PHE A 356 -21.98 12.31 11.11
CA PHE A 356 -21.29 13.19 10.17
C PHE A 356 -21.86 14.62 10.15
N ALA A 357 -23.18 14.79 10.22
CA ALA A 357 -23.83 16.10 10.31
C ALA A 357 -23.42 16.81 11.60
N LEU A 358 -23.45 16.13 12.75
CA LEU A 358 -23.04 16.67 14.04
C LEU A 358 -21.54 17.02 14.07
N TYR A 359 -20.69 16.12 13.57
CA TYR A 359 -19.24 16.31 13.54
C TYR A 359 -18.84 17.52 12.69
N HIS A 360 -19.49 17.75 11.54
CA HIS A 360 -19.13 18.84 10.63
C HIS A 360 -19.81 20.17 10.91
N ARG A 361 -20.90 20.19 11.69
CA ARG A 361 -21.62 21.43 12.06
C ARG A 361 -20.89 22.26 13.12
N ARG A 362 -20.20 21.63 14.07
CA ARG A 362 -19.53 22.36 15.16
C ARG A 362 -18.14 22.84 14.76
N GLU A 363 -17.82 24.10 15.06
CA GLU A 363 -16.44 24.60 15.11
C GLU A 363 -15.64 23.90 16.23
N GLU A 364 -14.34 24.17 16.35
CA GLU A 364 -13.44 23.60 17.35
C GLU A 364 -14.04 23.75 18.77
N THR A 365 -14.75 22.72 19.23
CA THR A 365 -15.46 22.65 20.51
C THR A 365 -14.93 21.46 21.29
N GLU A 366 -15.10 21.45 22.60
CA GLU A 366 -14.66 20.34 23.47
C GLU A 366 -15.22 18.97 23.01
N TRP A 367 -16.42 18.97 22.42
CA TRP A 367 -17.08 17.77 21.89
C TRP A 367 -16.56 17.29 20.53
N LYS A 368 -15.74 18.07 19.82
CA LYS A 368 -15.28 17.76 18.45
C LYS A 368 -14.53 16.43 18.39
N LEU A 369 -13.70 16.16 19.40
CA LEU A 369 -12.95 14.90 19.52
C LEU A 369 -13.89 13.71 19.70
N THR A 370 -14.89 13.85 20.57
CA THR A 370 -15.89 12.82 20.85
C THR A 370 -16.76 12.54 19.62
N LEU A 371 -17.28 13.58 18.96
CA LEU A 371 -18.05 13.46 17.71
C LEU A 371 -17.23 12.82 16.59
N ARG A 372 -15.92 13.07 16.54
CA ARG A 372 -15.02 12.38 15.60
C ARG A 372 -15.00 10.87 15.86
N LYS A 373 -14.95 10.43 17.13
CA LYS A 373 -14.99 8.99 17.47
C LYS A 373 -16.29 8.36 16.98
N TYR A 374 -17.43 8.98 17.26
CA TYR A 374 -18.73 8.51 16.77
C TYR A 374 -18.81 8.45 15.24
N ALA A 375 -18.34 9.49 14.54
CA ALA A 375 -18.34 9.51 13.08
C ALA A 375 -17.51 8.36 12.47
N HIS A 376 -16.34 8.03 13.06
CA HIS A 376 -15.53 6.91 12.59
C HIS A 376 -16.14 5.55 12.97
N ALA A 377 -16.69 5.42 14.18
CA ALA A 377 -17.40 4.22 14.59
C ALA A 377 -18.62 3.94 13.68
N ALA A 378 -19.35 4.98 13.27
CA ALA A 378 -20.49 4.84 12.38
C ALA A 378 -20.11 4.31 10.99
N ILE A 379 -18.87 4.52 10.52
CA ILE A 379 -18.37 3.89 9.27
C ILE A 379 -18.27 2.37 9.43
N PHE A 380 -17.73 1.87 10.54
CA PHE A 380 -17.72 0.42 10.80
C PHE A 380 -19.14 -0.16 10.87
N LEU A 381 -20.04 0.56 11.55
CA LEU A 381 -21.44 0.12 11.67
C LEU A 381 -22.16 0.09 10.33
N VAL A 382 -21.98 1.11 9.46
CA VAL A 382 -22.64 1.11 8.15
C VAL A 382 -22.05 0.07 7.20
N ILE A 383 -20.74 -0.25 7.29
CA ILE A 383 -20.13 -1.34 6.53
C ILE A 383 -20.81 -2.67 6.89
N ALA A 384 -20.91 -2.99 8.18
CA ALA A 384 -21.58 -4.20 8.65
C ALA A 384 -23.09 -4.19 8.36
N GLY A 385 -23.75 -3.06 8.59
CA GLY A 385 -25.18 -2.88 8.38
C GLY A 385 -25.58 -3.05 6.92
N THR A 386 -24.81 -2.50 5.98
CA THR A 386 -25.05 -2.62 4.54
C THR A 386 -24.94 -4.06 4.05
N ALA A 387 -24.01 -4.84 4.60
CA ALA A 387 -23.85 -6.25 4.24
C ALA A 387 -24.97 -7.15 4.79
N THR A 388 -25.59 -6.77 5.90
CA THR A 388 -26.54 -7.60 6.66
C THR A 388 -27.73 -8.13 5.83
N PRO A 389 -28.47 -7.32 5.06
CA PRO A 389 -29.58 -7.83 4.23
C PRO A 389 -29.12 -8.84 3.19
N PHE A 390 -27.98 -8.62 2.52
CA PHE A 390 -27.46 -9.57 1.53
C PHE A 390 -27.02 -10.89 2.19
N LEU A 391 -26.36 -10.83 3.35
CA LEU A 391 -25.82 -12.01 4.01
C LEU A 391 -26.90 -12.85 4.71
N LEU A 392 -27.89 -12.21 5.32
CA LEU A 392 -28.93 -12.88 6.10
C LEU A 392 -30.24 -13.11 5.34
N VAL A 393 -30.42 -12.53 4.15
CA VAL A 393 -31.58 -12.78 3.28
C VAL A 393 -31.15 -13.45 1.99
N SER A 394 -30.43 -12.75 1.08
CA SER A 394 -30.07 -13.26 -0.25
C SER A 394 -29.16 -14.49 -0.19
N MET A 395 -28.14 -14.46 0.66
CA MET A 395 -27.10 -15.49 0.78
C MET A 395 -27.27 -16.39 2.01
N ARG A 396 -28.48 -16.44 2.58
CA ARG A 396 -28.72 -17.07 3.87
C ARG A 396 -28.36 -18.56 3.83
N GLY A 397 -27.29 -18.92 4.52
CA GLY A 397 -26.68 -20.25 4.55
C GLY A 397 -25.32 -20.21 5.26
N PRO A 398 -24.49 -21.27 5.19
CA PRO A 398 -23.18 -21.31 5.85
C PRO A 398 -22.27 -20.13 5.48
N TRP A 399 -22.23 -19.77 4.19
CA TRP A 399 -21.48 -18.60 3.71
C TRP A 399 -22.01 -17.29 4.26
N GLY A 400 -23.33 -17.06 4.20
CA GLY A 400 -23.98 -15.85 4.73
C GLY A 400 -23.66 -15.64 6.21
N TRP A 401 -23.80 -16.68 7.04
CA TRP A 401 -23.50 -16.61 8.47
C TRP A 401 -22.02 -16.44 8.78
N SER A 402 -21.14 -17.14 8.06
CA SER A 402 -19.70 -17.05 8.27
C SER A 402 -19.19 -15.64 7.96
N LEU A 403 -19.58 -15.09 6.81
CA LEU A 403 -19.24 -13.71 6.42
C LEU A 403 -19.89 -12.69 7.36
N PHE A 404 -21.13 -12.90 7.78
CA PHE A 404 -21.80 -12.05 8.75
C PHE A 404 -21.00 -11.98 10.06
N GLY A 405 -20.61 -13.14 10.61
CA GLY A 405 -19.81 -13.22 11.83
C GLY A 405 -18.44 -12.54 11.70
N VAL A 406 -17.72 -12.77 10.59
CA VAL A 406 -16.42 -12.14 10.35
C VAL A 406 -16.56 -10.62 10.21
N ILE A 407 -17.49 -10.14 9.37
CA ILE A 407 -17.68 -8.71 9.12
C ILE A 407 -18.11 -8.00 10.40
N TRP A 408 -19.10 -8.53 11.13
CA TRP A 408 -19.55 -7.94 12.39
C TRP A 408 -18.49 -8.02 13.48
N GLY A 409 -17.73 -9.12 13.58
CA GLY A 409 -16.62 -9.26 14.52
C GLY A 409 -15.54 -8.19 14.27
N LEU A 410 -15.10 -8.04 13.02
CA LEU A 410 -14.09 -7.04 12.65
C LEU A 410 -14.61 -5.61 12.82
N CYS A 411 -15.86 -5.32 12.44
CA CYS A 411 -16.44 -3.99 12.60
C CYS A 411 -16.64 -3.64 14.08
N THR A 412 -17.08 -4.58 14.92
CA THR A 412 -17.25 -4.38 16.36
C THR A 412 -15.90 -4.15 17.03
N ALA A 413 -14.87 -4.94 16.67
CA ALA A 413 -13.51 -4.70 17.11
C ALA A 413 -13.01 -3.31 16.67
N GLY A 414 -13.29 -2.91 15.42
CA GLY A 414 -12.98 -1.58 14.89
C GLY A 414 -13.62 -0.45 15.69
N VAL A 415 -14.90 -0.58 16.05
CA VAL A 415 -15.61 0.36 16.93
C VAL A 415 -14.94 0.43 18.31
N ALA A 416 -14.66 -0.72 18.94
CA ALA A 416 -14.01 -0.76 20.24
C ALA A 416 -12.62 -0.09 20.22
N LEU A 417 -11.79 -0.41 19.24
CA LEU A 417 -10.47 0.19 19.05
C LEU A 417 -10.56 1.71 18.83
N GLN A 418 -11.59 2.18 18.13
CA GLN A 418 -11.82 3.61 17.90
C GLN A 418 -12.07 4.37 19.20
N PHE A 419 -12.84 3.78 20.14
CA PHE A 419 -13.11 4.38 21.44
C PHE A 419 -11.91 4.26 22.40
N LEU A 420 -11.24 3.12 22.44
CA LEU A 420 -10.10 2.84 23.32
C LEU A 420 -8.85 3.66 22.95
N PHE A 421 -8.50 3.72 21.66
CA PHE A 421 -7.26 4.37 21.19
C PHE A 421 -7.47 5.78 20.64
N SER A 422 -8.67 6.36 20.82
CA SER A 422 -9.02 7.74 20.48
C SER A 422 -8.65 8.19 19.05
N GLY A 423 -8.65 7.26 18.09
CA GLY A 423 -8.27 7.52 16.71
C GLY A 423 -6.79 7.87 16.52
N ARG A 424 -5.90 7.42 17.43
CA ARG A 424 -4.44 7.56 17.32
C ARG A 424 -3.87 6.89 16.06
N TYR A 425 -4.52 5.84 15.56
CA TYR A 425 -4.07 5.02 14.43
C TYR A 425 -4.91 5.21 13.17
N ARG A 426 -5.06 6.45 12.68
CA ARG A 426 -5.92 6.77 11.52
C ARG A 426 -5.65 5.92 10.27
N VAL A 427 -4.37 5.65 9.97
CA VAL A 427 -3.98 4.83 8.81
C VAL A 427 -4.43 3.38 9.02
N ALA A 428 -4.21 2.81 10.20
CA ALA A 428 -4.68 1.46 10.53
C ALA A 428 -6.21 1.36 10.45
N THR A 429 -6.93 2.39 10.92
CA THR A 429 -8.39 2.47 10.80
C THR A 429 -8.84 2.52 9.34
N ALA A 430 -8.20 3.34 8.50
CA ALA A 430 -8.51 3.41 7.06
C ALA A 430 -8.20 2.09 6.35
N MET A 431 -7.06 1.45 6.65
CA MET A 431 -6.72 0.13 6.15
C MET A 431 -7.73 -0.93 6.59
N ALA A 432 -8.21 -0.89 7.83
CA ALA A 432 -9.23 -1.80 8.31
C ALA A 432 -10.53 -1.66 7.51
N TYR A 433 -10.97 -0.44 7.18
CA TYR A 433 -12.15 -0.25 6.31
C TYR A 433 -11.97 -0.91 4.94
N ILE A 434 -10.80 -0.72 4.32
CA ILE A 434 -10.49 -1.29 3.00
C ILE A 434 -10.44 -2.81 3.09
N LEU A 435 -9.74 -3.37 4.07
CA LEU A 435 -9.61 -4.82 4.26
C LEU A 435 -10.96 -5.49 4.51
N ILE A 436 -11.84 -4.89 5.31
CA ILE A 436 -13.20 -5.40 5.52
C ILE A 436 -13.99 -5.34 4.21
N GLY A 437 -13.90 -4.24 3.45
CA GLY A 437 -14.53 -4.14 2.13
C GLY A 437 -14.03 -5.19 1.14
N LEU A 438 -12.75 -5.55 1.19
CA LEU A 438 -12.14 -6.60 0.36
C LEU A 438 -12.61 -8.02 0.71
N LEU A 439 -13.25 -8.24 1.88
CA LEU A 439 -13.87 -9.54 2.18
C LEU A 439 -14.98 -9.89 1.18
N ALA A 440 -15.60 -8.89 0.54
CA ALA A 440 -16.55 -9.12 -0.55
C ALA A 440 -15.89 -9.85 -1.75
N VAL A 441 -14.59 -9.65 -1.98
CA VAL A 441 -13.83 -10.36 -3.04
C VAL A 441 -13.67 -11.83 -2.69
N VAL A 442 -13.44 -12.17 -1.42
CA VAL A 442 -13.43 -13.57 -0.94
C VAL A 442 -14.80 -14.21 -1.19
N ALA A 443 -15.88 -13.47 -0.98
CA ALA A 443 -17.23 -13.96 -1.22
C ALA A 443 -17.68 -13.89 -2.69
N VAL A 444 -16.83 -13.50 -3.65
CA VAL A 444 -17.28 -13.18 -5.02
C VAL A 444 -18.01 -14.34 -5.70
N LYS A 445 -17.52 -15.57 -5.55
CA LYS A 445 -18.17 -16.76 -6.14
C LYS A 445 -19.57 -17.02 -5.57
N PRO A 446 -19.74 -17.19 -4.25
CA PRO A 446 -21.07 -17.39 -3.70
C PRO A 446 -21.99 -16.18 -3.94
N VAL A 447 -21.45 -14.95 -3.93
CA VAL A 447 -22.23 -13.73 -4.24
C VAL A 447 -22.77 -13.79 -5.67
N VAL A 448 -21.91 -14.01 -6.68
CA VAL A 448 -22.34 -14.07 -8.09
C VAL A 448 -23.29 -15.24 -8.36
N ALA A 449 -23.14 -16.36 -7.64
CA ALA A 449 -24.00 -17.52 -7.78
C ALA A 449 -25.39 -17.36 -7.14
N THR A 450 -25.54 -16.44 -6.17
CA THR A 450 -26.78 -16.27 -5.40
C THR A 450 -27.55 -15.01 -5.79
N LEU A 451 -26.85 -13.92 -6.12
CA LEU A 451 -27.48 -12.65 -6.48
C LEU A 451 -27.91 -12.64 -7.94
N GLY A 452 -29.11 -12.13 -8.20
CA GLY A 452 -29.56 -11.85 -9.56
C GLY A 452 -28.72 -10.75 -10.22
N ALA A 453 -28.67 -10.71 -11.56
CA ALA A 453 -27.82 -9.77 -12.30
C ALA A 453 -28.10 -8.29 -11.94
N GLY A 454 -29.36 -7.92 -11.71
CA GLY A 454 -29.74 -6.56 -11.29
C GLY A 454 -29.27 -6.21 -9.87
N GLU A 455 -29.44 -7.12 -8.91
CA GLU A 455 -28.96 -6.97 -7.53
C GLU A 455 -27.43 -6.84 -7.50
N LEU A 456 -26.74 -7.74 -8.18
CA LEU A 456 -25.29 -7.72 -8.33
C LEU A 456 -24.80 -6.41 -8.99
N GLY A 457 -25.47 -5.96 -10.04
CA GLY A 457 -25.15 -4.71 -10.74
C GLY A 457 -25.19 -3.50 -9.81
N LEU A 458 -26.23 -3.37 -8.99
CA LEU A 458 -26.35 -2.29 -8.01
C LEU A 458 -25.33 -2.41 -6.87
N VAL A 459 -25.05 -3.62 -6.38
CA VAL A 459 -24.01 -3.86 -5.38
C VAL A 459 -22.63 -3.43 -5.91
N LEU A 460 -22.29 -3.84 -7.14
CA LEU A 460 -21.02 -3.48 -7.78
C LEU A 460 -20.92 -1.98 -8.06
N ALA A 461 -22.01 -1.35 -8.52
CA ALA A 461 -22.08 0.11 -8.69
C ALA A 461 -21.86 0.83 -7.35
N GLY A 462 -22.44 0.32 -6.26
CA GLY A 462 -22.24 0.85 -4.92
C GLY A 462 -20.78 0.78 -4.47
N VAL A 463 -20.15 -0.39 -4.64
CA VAL A 463 -18.71 -0.60 -4.36
C VAL A 463 -17.83 0.32 -5.20
N ALA A 464 -18.14 0.50 -6.48
CA ALA A 464 -17.42 1.41 -7.37
C ALA A 464 -17.54 2.87 -6.89
N CYS A 465 -18.73 3.31 -6.49
CA CYS A 465 -18.96 4.64 -5.92
C CYS A 465 -18.18 4.86 -4.61
N TYR A 466 -18.18 3.90 -3.68
CA TYR A 466 -17.38 3.98 -2.45
C TYR A 466 -15.89 4.05 -2.75
N THR A 467 -15.41 3.22 -3.68
CA THR A 467 -13.99 3.16 -4.08
C THR A 467 -13.55 4.46 -4.76
N ALA A 468 -14.38 4.99 -5.66
CA ALA A 468 -14.14 6.29 -6.28
C ALA A 468 -14.14 7.40 -5.23
N GLY A 469 -15.12 7.43 -4.31
CA GLY A 469 -15.15 8.40 -3.21
C GLY A 469 -13.89 8.35 -2.34
N LEU A 470 -13.39 7.15 -2.06
CA LEU A 470 -12.12 6.94 -1.36
C LEU A 470 -10.92 7.43 -2.21
N ALA A 471 -10.85 7.11 -3.50
CA ALA A 471 -9.79 7.61 -4.38
C ALA A 471 -9.75 9.15 -4.43
N PHE A 472 -10.93 9.78 -4.48
CA PHE A 472 -11.07 11.24 -4.39
C PHE A 472 -10.55 11.82 -3.05
N THR A 473 -10.51 11.06 -1.94
CA THR A 473 -9.86 11.54 -0.70
C THR A 473 -8.34 11.70 -0.84
N PHE A 474 -7.72 10.92 -1.72
CA PHE A 474 -6.28 10.94 -1.95
C PHE A 474 -5.90 11.91 -3.07
N TRP A 475 -6.80 12.14 -4.02
CA TRP A 475 -6.63 13.15 -5.06
C TRP A 475 -6.92 14.56 -4.53
N ARG A 476 -5.89 15.27 -4.03
CA ARG A 476 -5.99 16.67 -3.58
C ARG A 476 -6.34 17.65 -4.72
N LEU A 477 -7.53 17.59 -5.29
CA LEU A 477 -7.99 18.52 -6.33
C LEU A 477 -8.27 19.91 -5.72
N PRO A 478 -7.83 21.01 -6.35
CA PRO A 478 -8.08 22.35 -5.83
C PRO A 478 -9.57 22.72 -5.95
N ARG A 479 -10.14 23.20 -4.82
CA ARG A 479 -11.52 23.71 -4.62
C ARG A 479 -12.65 22.72 -4.96
N PHE A 480 -13.69 22.66 -4.12
CA PHE A 480 -14.86 21.77 -4.26
C PHE A 480 -14.68 20.25 -4.12
N GLU A 481 -13.49 19.67 -3.92
CA GLU A 481 -13.25 18.20 -3.80
C GLU A 481 -14.20 17.48 -2.82
N ILE A 482 -14.60 18.16 -1.74
CA ILE A 482 -15.43 17.60 -0.68
C ILE A 482 -16.82 17.20 -1.21
N VAL A 483 -17.38 17.96 -2.16
CA VAL A 483 -18.74 17.75 -2.66
C VAL A 483 -18.82 16.51 -3.56
N PRO A 484 -18.00 16.36 -4.63
CA PRO A 484 -17.99 15.13 -5.43
C PRO A 484 -17.70 13.90 -4.59
N ARG A 485 -16.74 13.97 -3.67
CA ARG A 485 -16.45 12.87 -2.75
C ARG A 485 -17.68 12.47 -1.93
N GLN A 486 -18.35 13.45 -1.32
CA GLN A 486 -19.53 13.20 -0.50
C GLN A 486 -20.68 12.61 -1.32
N LEU A 487 -20.88 13.12 -2.54
CA LEU A 487 -21.90 12.62 -3.46
C LEU A 487 -21.60 11.18 -3.89
N LEU A 488 -20.34 10.82 -4.13
CA LEU A 488 -19.94 9.44 -4.43
C LEU A 488 -20.25 8.48 -3.28
N PHE A 489 -19.95 8.87 -2.04
CA PHE A 489 -20.32 8.05 -0.87
C PHE A 489 -21.84 7.91 -0.70
N GLN A 490 -22.60 8.99 -0.94
CA GLN A 490 -24.07 8.95 -0.90
C GLN A 490 -24.65 8.08 -2.03
N ALA A 491 -24.13 8.21 -3.25
CA ALA A 491 -24.51 7.39 -4.39
C ALA A 491 -24.27 5.90 -4.09
N GLY A 492 -23.13 5.57 -3.45
CA GLY A 492 -22.86 4.21 -2.96
C GLY A 492 -23.95 3.70 -2.02
N SER A 493 -24.33 4.50 -1.02
CA SER A 493 -25.43 4.16 -0.11
C SER A 493 -26.77 3.97 -0.83
N VAL A 494 -27.09 4.83 -1.81
CA VAL A 494 -28.32 4.75 -2.61
C VAL A 494 -28.34 3.49 -3.47
N CYS A 495 -27.22 3.11 -4.09
CA CYS A 495 -27.13 1.87 -4.85
C CYS A 495 -27.46 0.64 -3.98
N HIS A 496 -26.91 0.55 -2.78
CA HIS A 496 -27.23 -0.55 -1.87
C HIS A 496 -28.67 -0.49 -1.34
N LEU A 497 -29.19 0.72 -1.06
CA LEU A 497 -30.60 0.90 -0.70
C LEU A 497 -31.54 0.37 -1.81
N LEU A 498 -31.28 0.75 -3.06
CA LEU A 498 -32.05 0.30 -4.21
C LEU A 498 -31.90 -1.22 -4.40
N ALA A 499 -30.71 -1.78 -4.22
CA ALA A 499 -30.51 -3.23 -4.27
C ALA A 499 -31.40 -3.95 -3.25
N VAL A 500 -31.45 -3.44 -2.01
CA VAL A 500 -32.28 -4.01 -0.95
C VAL A 500 -33.77 -3.87 -1.24
N LEU A 501 -34.23 -2.69 -1.65
CA LEU A 501 -35.65 -2.43 -1.91
C LEU A 501 -36.18 -3.13 -3.16
N LEU A 502 -35.37 -3.23 -4.22
CA LEU A 502 -35.79 -3.76 -5.52
C LEU A 502 -35.56 -5.26 -5.68
N PHE A 503 -34.60 -5.85 -4.95
CA PHE A 503 -34.22 -7.25 -5.18
C PHE A 503 -34.24 -8.12 -3.92
N VAL A 504 -33.91 -7.56 -2.75
CA VAL A 504 -33.92 -8.33 -1.49
C VAL A 504 -35.31 -8.37 -0.85
N LEU A 505 -36.10 -7.31 -1.02
CA LEU A 505 -37.50 -7.30 -0.60
C LEU A 505 -38.32 -8.29 -1.45
N PRO A 506 -39.19 -9.13 -0.85
CA PRO A 506 -40.00 -10.06 -1.62
C PRO A 506 -40.93 -9.31 -2.57
N HIS A 507 -41.02 -9.80 -3.80
CA HIS A 507 -42.06 -9.40 -4.73
C HIS A 507 -43.35 -10.13 -4.34
N ALA A 508 -44.45 -9.38 -4.23
CA ALA A 508 -45.76 -9.91 -3.89
C ALA A 508 -46.31 -10.80 -5.01
#